data_AF-A0A831PNP2-F1
#
_entry.id   AF-A0A831PNP2-F1
#
_cell.length_a   1.000
_cell.length_b   1.000
_cell.length_c   1.000
_cell.angle_alpha   90.00
_cell.angle_beta   90.00
_cell.angle_gamma   90.00
#
_symmetry.space_group_name_H-M   'P 1'
#
loop_
_entity.id
_entity.type
_entity.pdbx_description
1 polymer ?
#
loop_
_entity_poly.entity_id
_entity_poly.type
_entity_poly.pdbx_seq_one_letter_code
_entity_poly.pdbx_strand_id
1 'polypeptide(L)' 'MAGTTRLFHEDAYLTEFEAEVVERREHDGRPAVVLDRTAFYPE' A
#
# COMPACT_ATOMS: atom_id res chain seq x y z
N MET A 1 -5.03 11.38 -11.38
CA MET A 1 -3.87 11.11 -10.50
C MET A 1 -4.46 10.56 -9.20
N ALA A 2 -4.75 9.27 -9.12
CA ALA A 2 -5.22 8.67 -7.87
C ALA A 2 -4.00 8.16 -7.12
N GLY A 3 -3.65 8.81 -6.01
CA GLY A 3 -2.60 8.31 -5.12
C GLY A 3 -3.08 7.11 -4.33
N THR A 4 -2.16 6.33 -3.75
CA THR A 4 -2.50 5.22 -2.85
C THR A 4 -3.26 5.73 -1.62
N THR A 5 -4.43 5.15 -1.36
CA THR A 5 -5.26 5.46 -0.18
C THR A 5 -4.57 4.96 1.08
N ARG A 6 -4.51 5.80 2.12
CA ARG A 6 -3.82 5.49 3.38
C ARG A 6 -4.85 5.13 4.45
N LEU A 7 -5.09 3.84 4.62
CA LEU A 7 -6.09 3.30 5.56
C LEU A 7 -5.75 3.62 7.02
N PHE A 8 -4.47 3.80 7.33
CA PHE A 8 -4.01 4.15 8.67
C PHE A 8 -4.45 5.56 9.14
N HIS A 9 -4.94 6.42 8.25
CA HIS A 9 -5.58 7.68 8.65
C HIS A 9 -7.01 7.48 9.15
N GLU A 10 -7.66 6.39 8.77
CA GLU A 10 -9.04 6.06 9.15
C GLU A 10 -9.06 5.20 10.41
N ASP A 11 -8.23 4.17 10.46
CA ASP A 11 -8.08 3.30 11.62
C ASP A 11 -6.60 2.89 11.80
N ALA A 12 -5.99 3.43 12.85
CA ALA A 12 -4.59 3.15 13.19
C ALA A 12 -4.39 1.74 13.80
N TYR A 13 -5.47 1.06 14.19
CA TYR A 13 -5.44 -0.30 14.74
C TYR A 13 -5.82 -1.37 13.71
N LEU A 14 -6.05 -0.98 12.45
CA LEU A 14 -6.38 -1.91 11.38
C LEU A 14 -5.20 -2.85 11.08
N THR A 15 -5.40 -4.15 11.33
CA THR A 15 -4.37 -5.17 11.11
C THR A 15 -4.53 -5.95 9.80
N GLU A 16 -5.72 -5.91 9.20
CA GLU A 16 -6.07 -6.68 7.99
C GLU A 16 -6.81 -5.79 6.99
N PHE A 17 -6.45 -5.85 5.72
CA PHE A 17 -7.11 -5.07 4.66
C PHE A 17 -7.00 -5.78 3.29
N GLU A 18 -7.94 -5.47 2.41
CA GLU A 18 -7.93 -5.90 1.00
C GLU A 18 -7.45 -4.75 0.11
N ALA A 19 -6.66 -5.05 -0.92
CA ALA A 19 -6.14 -4.06 -1.87
C ALA A 19 -5.89 -4.69 -3.25
N GLU A 20 -5.91 -3.86 -4.29
CA GLU A 20 -5.58 -4.25 -5.66
C GLU A 20 -4.13 -3.88 -6.01
N VAL A 21 -3.43 -4.79 -6.68
CA VAL A 21 -2.11 -4.52 -7.24
C VAL A 21 -2.25 -3.70 -8.51
N VAL A 22 -1.92 -2.41 -8.43
CA VAL A 22 -2.00 -1.48 -9.56
C VAL A 22 -0.71 -1.43 -10.38
N GLU A 23 0.42 -1.84 -9.81
CA GLU A 23 1.71 -1.90 -10.50
C GLU A 23 2.61 -2.99 -9.91
N ARG A 24 3.45 -3.59 -10.75
CA ARG A 24 4.54 -4.50 -10.35
C ARG A 24 5.86 -3.90 -10.83
N ARG A 25 6.86 -3.83 -9.95
CA ARG A 25 8.15 -3.20 -10.22
C ARG A 25 9.27 -3.88 -9.45
N GLU A 26 10.50 -3.45 -9.66
CA GLU A 26 11.64 -3.80 -8.82
C GLU A 26 12.00 -2.61 -7.91
N HIS A 27 12.30 -2.88 -6.64
CA HIS A 27 12.76 -1.90 -5.66
C HIS A 27 13.97 -2.48 -4.93
N ASP A 28 15.11 -1.79 -5.00
CA ASP A 28 16.39 -2.25 -4.44
C ASP A 28 16.79 -3.68 -4.87
N GLY A 29 16.55 -4.01 -6.14
CA GLY A 29 16.84 -5.32 -6.72
C GLY A 29 15.92 -6.44 -6.22
N ARG A 30 14.79 -6.09 -5.60
CA ARG A 30 13.78 -7.04 -5.10
C ARG A 30 12.44 -6.78 -5.79
N PRO A 31 11.64 -7.83 -6.06
CA PRO A 31 10.31 -7.66 -6.59
C PRO A 31 9.42 -6.89 -5.60
N ALA A 32 8.67 -5.91 -6.11
CA ALA A 32 7.81 -5.02 -5.35
C ALA A 32 6.49 -4.75 -6.09
N VAL A 33 5.46 -4.35 -5.35
CA VAL A 33 4.14 -4.01 -5.90
C VAL A 33 3.67 -2.66 -5.36
N VAL A 34 2.85 -1.96 -6.15
CA VAL A 34 2.13 -0.77 -5.74
C VAL A 34 0.66 -1.15 -5.57
N LEU A 35 0.05 -0.70 -4.48
CA LEU A 35 -1.35 -0.96 -4.13
C LEU A 35 -2.21 0.31 -4.29
N ASP A 36 -3.49 0.13 -4.58
CA ASP A 36 -4.49 1.21 -4.61
C ASP A 36 -4.75 1.78 -3.20
N ARG A 37 -4.62 0.95 -2.17
CA ARG A 37 -4.74 1.31 -0.75
C ARG A 37 -3.77 0.53 0.13
N THR A 38 -3.41 1.11 1.28
CA THR A 38 -2.48 0.48 2.21
C THR A 38 -2.74 0.88 3.65
N ALA A 39 -2.59 -0.09 4.56
CA ALA A 39 -2.44 0.16 5.99
C ALA A 39 -0.97 0.18 6.45
N PHE A 40 -0.01 -0.05 5.54
CA PHE A 40 1.41 0.01 5.88
C PHE A 40 1.83 1.47 6.13
N TYR A 41 2.44 1.72 7.28
CA TYR A 41 2.98 3.03 7.63
C TYR A 41 4.24 3.34 6.79
N PRO A 42 4.38 4.56 6.26
CA PRO A 42 5.63 4.97 5.63
C PRO A 42 6.72 5.12 6.71
N GLU A 43 7.85 4.43 6.52
CA GLU A 43 9.09 4.59 7.29
C GLU A 43 10.04 5.62 6.67
#